data_AF-A0A8I0KXX7-F1
#
_entry.id   AF-A0A8I0KXX7-F1
#
_cell.length_a   1.000
_cell.length_b   1.000
_cell.length_c   1.000
_cell.angle_alpha   90.00
_cell.angle_beta   90.00
_cell.angle_gamma   90.00
#
_symmetry.space_group_name_H-M   'P 1'
#
loop_
_entity.id
_entity.type
_entity.pdbx_description
1 polymer ?
#
loop_
_entity_poly.entity_id
_entity_poly.type
_entity_poly.pdbx_seq_one_letter_code
_entity_poly.pdbx_strand_id
1 'polypeptide(L)'
;MTPAERLFQSFDRVYVLNLPDRADRRAEMAEELAAIGTGFGDSRIRLFPAIRPADAAGFPSVGARGCFLSHLAVLREARDEGFDRILILEDDCDFAAGIGVRLPAVLDALDAQSWDIVYGGYDLGSSPVRDGSGEEHGALIPA
;
A
#
# COMPACT_ATOMS: atom_id res chain seq x y z
N MET A 1 1.31 4.15 22.66
CA MET A 1 1.13 4.64 21.28
C MET A 1 0.59 3.48 20.47
N THR A 2 -0.51 3.65 19.74
CA THR A 2 -1.03 2.59 18.86
C THR A 2 -0.14 2.47 17.61
N PRO A 3 -0.15 1.32 16.90
CA PRO A 3 0.54 1.20 15.62
C PRO A 3 0.11 2.28 14.62
N ALA A 4 -1.17 2.65 14.59
CA ALA A 4 -1.68 3.74 13.78
C ALA A 4 -1.09 5.11 14.19
N GLU A 5 -0.99 5.44 15.48
CA GLU A 5 -0.36 6.72 15.89
C GLU A 5 1.10 6.79 15.45
N ARG A 6 1.82 5.66 15.43
CA ARG A 6 3.17 5.63 14.85
C ARG A 6 3.16 5.84 13.34
N LEU A 7 2.21 5.22 12.63
CA LEU A 7 2.02 5.39 11.19
C LEU A 7 1.80 6.86 10.81
N PHE A 8 0.96 7.56 11.56
CA PHE A 8 0.64 8.97 11.33
C PHE A 8 1.77 9.95 11.65
N GLN A 9 2.86 9.47 12.26
CA GLN A 9 4.10 10.27 12.39
C GLN A 9 4.97 10.20 11.13
N SER A 10 4.81 9.15 10.31
CA SER A 10 5.57 8.97 9.06
C SER A 10 4.82 9.46 7.82
N PHE A 11 3.48 9.53 7.87
CA PHE A 11 2.63 9.90 6.74
C PHE A 11 1.58 10.93 7.15
N ASP A 12 1.46 11.98 6.35
CA ASP A 12 0.48 13.05 6.52
C ASP A 12 -0.95 12.55 6.24
N ARG A 13 -1.06 11.60 5.31
CA ARG A 13 -2.33 11.02 4.89
C ARG A 13 -2.19 9.56 4.49
N VAL A 14 -3.18 8.76 4.89
CA VAL A 14 -3.38 7.41 4.36
C VAL A 14 -4.60 7.41 3.45
N TYR A 15 -4.41 7.05 2.19
CA TYR A 15 -5.46 6.85 1.21
C TYR A 15 -5.83 5.38 1.13
N VAL A 16 -7.11 5.08 1.16
CA VAL A 16 -7.66 3.75 0.87
C VAL A 16 -8.45 3.85 -0.43
N LEU A 17 -7.96 3.21 -1.50
CA LEU A 17 -8.62 3.14 -2.78
C LEU A 17 -9.65 2.01 -2.76
N ASN A 18 -10.93 2.36 -2.76
CA ASN A 18 -12.02 1.37 -2.78
C ASN A 18 -13.01 1.71 -3.88
N LEU A 19 -13.41 0.69 -4.65
CA LEU A 19 -14.51 0.85 -5.59
C LEU A 19 -15.84 1.00 -4.79
N PRO A 20 -16.67 2.02 -5.05
CA PRO A 20 -17.85 2.28 -4.23
C PRO A 20 -18.87 1.13 -4.14
N ASP A 21 -18.91 0.27 -5.16
CA ASP A 21 -19.75 -0.92 -5.25
C ASP A 21 -19.18 -2.13 -4.46
N ARG A 22 -17.90 -2.11 -4.06
CA ARG A 22 -17.22 -3.17 -3.29
C ARG A 22 -17.33 -2.94 -1.78
N ALA A 23 -18.56 -3.03 -1.27
CA ALA A 23 -18.84 -2.93 0.17
C ALA A 23 -18.23 -4.08 0.99
N ASP A 24 -18.01 -5.24 0.35
CA ASP A 24 -17.29 -6.39 0.91
C ASP A 24 -15.83 -6.03 1.21
N ARG A 25 -15.08 -5.54 0.21
CA ARG A 25 -13.68 -5.12 0.39
C ARG A 25 -13.53 -3.96 1.36
N ARG A 26 -14.48 -3.03 1.35
CA ARG A 26 -14.50 -1.94 2.33
C ARG A 26 -14.65 -2.47 3.76
N ALA A 27 -15.43 -3.52 3.97
CA ALA A 27 -15.56 -4.13 5.29
C ALA A 27 -14.27 -4.85 5.71
N GLU A 28 -13.65 -5.61 4.80
CA GLU A 28 -12.34 -6.26 5.02
C GLU A 28 -11.28 -5.22 5.42
N MET A 29 -11.14 -4.13 4.65
CA MET A 29 -10.19 -3.07 4.98
C MET A 29 -10.51 -2.36 6.31
N ALA A 30 -11.78 -2.28 6.72
CA ALA A 30 -12.11 -1.74 8.04
C ALA A 30 -11.54 -2.62 9.17
N GLU A 31 -11.51 -3.94 8.99
CA GLU A 31 -10.93 -4.89 9.95
C GLU A 31 -9.40 -4.74 10.02
N GLU A 32 -8.74 -4.61 8.87
CA GLU A 32 -7.31 -4.36 8.78
C GLU A 32 -6.91 -3.03 9.45
N LEU A 33 -7.65 -1.94 9.20
CA LEU A 33 -7.42 -0.67 9.88
C LEU A 33 -7.65 -0.79 11.40
N ALA A 34 -8.65 -1.55 11.82
CA ALA A 34 -8.90 -1.81 13.24
C ALA A 34 -7.73 -2.59 13.88
N ALA A 35 -7.08 -3.50 13.14
CA ALA A 35 -5.92 -4.25 13.63
C ALA A 35 -4.70 -3.38 13.97
N ILE A 36 -4.59 -2.18 13.38
CA ILE A 36 -3.57 -1.19 13.73
C ILE A 36 -4.08 -0.08 14.67
N GLY A 37 -5.35 -0.13 15.05
CA GLY A 37 -5.97 0.80 16.00
C GLY A 37 -6.48 2.10 15.39
N THR A 38 -6.92 2.08 14.12
CA THR A 38 -7.61 3.19 13.46
C THR A 38 -8.84 2.70 12.68
N GLY A 39 -9.45 3.55 11.86
CA GLY A 39 -10.57 3.21 11.00
C GLY A 39 -11.00 4.39 10.12
N PHE A 40 -12.00 4.19 9.27
CA PHE A 40 -12.49 5.23 8.34
C PHE A 40 -13.07 6.50 9.01
N GLY A 41 -13.27 6.49 10.33
CA GLY A 41 -13.67 7.67 11.09
C GLY A 41 -12.51 8.60 11.47
N ASP A 42 -11.26 8.17 11.32
CA ASP A 42 -10.08 9.00 11.58
C ASP A 42 -9.85 9.97 10.41
N SER A 43 -9.66 11.26 10.70
CA SER A 43 -9.49 12.29 9.68
C SER A 43 -8.22 12.13 8.83
N ARG A 44 -7.24 11.36 9.31
CA ARG A 44 -5.99 11.03 8.61
C ARG A 44 -6.16 9.85 7.65
N ILE A 45 -7.30 9.17 7.68
CA ILE A 45 -7.68 8.14 6.71
C ILE A 45 -8.63 8.77 5.68
N ARG A 46 -8.27 8.67 4.39
CA ARG A 46 -9.08 9.11 3.27
C ARG A 46 -9.55 7.90 2.48
N LEU A 47 -10.82 7.53 2.66
CA LEU A 47 -11.49 6.59 1.76
C LEU A 47 -11.75 7.27 0.41
N PHE A 48 -10.97 6.91 -0.59
CA PHE A 48 -11.03 7.46 -1.93
C PHE A 48 -11.86 6.56 -2.84
N PRO A 49 -12.87 7.09 -3.57
CA PRO A 49 -13.65 6.31 -4.51
C PRO A 49 -12.79 5.96 -5.73
N ALA A 50 -12.30 4.73 -5.80
CA ALA A 50 -11.47 4.25 -6.89
C ALA A 50 -12.19 4.40 -8.25
N ILE A 51 -11.40 4.70 -9.28
CA ILE A 51 -11.89 5.01 -10.62
C ILE A 51 -12.01 3.72 -11.42
N ARG A 52 -13.23 3.40 -11.87
CA ARG A 52 -13.49 2.33 -12.84
C ARG A 52 -13.74 2.94 -14.23
N PRO A 53 -12.77 2.92 -15.15
CA PRO A 53 -12.99 3.40 -16.52
C PRO A 53 -13.91 2.44 -17.29
N ALA A 54 -14.52 2.94 -18.37
CA ALA A 54 -15.42 2.13 -19.21
C ALA A 54 -14.68 1.08 -20.06
N ASP A 55 -13.41 1.34 -20.40
CA ASP A 55 -12.60 0.51 -21.27
C ASP A 55 -11.12 0.57 -20.86
N ALA A 56 -10.29 -0.30 -21.43
CA ALA A 56 -8.86 -0.39 -21.08
C ALA A 56 -7.99 0.72 -21.71
N ALA A 57 -8.43 1.39 -22.79
CA ALA A 57 -7.69 2.42 -23.52
C ALA A 57 -6.18 2.14 -23.71
N GLY A 58 -5.81 0.92 -24.09
CA GLY A 58 -4.42 0.52 -24.33
C GLY A 58 -3.66 0.02 -23.09
N PHE A 59 -4.27 0.04 -21.90
CA PHE A 59 -3.74 -0.69 -20.74
C PHE A 59 -4.01 -2.20 -20.88
N PRO A 60 -3.27 -3.06 -20.14
CA PRO A 60 -3.50 -4.51 -20.15
C PRO A 60 -4.93 -4.93 -19.77
N SER A 61 -5.62 -4.12 -18.94
CA SER A 61 -7.01 -4.35 -18.56
C SER A 61 -7.70 -3.05 -18.13
N VAL A 62 -9.03 -3.08 -18.03
CA VAL A 62 -9.85 -2.01 -17.41
C VAL A 62 -9.37 -1.75 -15.97
N GLY A 63 -9.05 -2.82 -15.24
CA GLY A 63 -8.54 -2.74 -13.87
C GLY A 63 -7.19 -2.04 -13.80
N ALA A 64 -6.24 -2.39 -14.68
CA ALA A 64 -4.91 -1.75 -14.72
C ALA A 64 -5.02 -0.25 -15.01
N ARG A 65 -5.91 0.15 -15.94
CA ARG A 65 -6.21 1.56 -16.17
C ARG A 65 -6.86 2.22 -14.95
N GLY A 66 -7.79 1.54 -14.28
CA GLY A 66 -8.46 2.03 -13.08
C GLY A 66 -7.49 2.27 -11.92
N CYS A 67 -6.60 1.32 -11.64
CA CYS A 67 -5.52 1.45 -10.66
C CYS A 67 -4.64 2.68 -11.00
N PHE A 68 -4.14 2.76 -12.24
CA PHE A 68 -3.34 3.92 -12.69
C PHE A 68 -4.07 5.26 -12.47
N LEU A 69 -5.33 5.37 -12.91
CA LEU A 69 -6.11 6.61 -12.78
C LEU A 69 -6.38 6.97 -11.32
N SER A 70 -6.66 5.98 -10.46
CA SER A 70 -6.93 6.19 -9.04
C SER A 70 -5.69 6.66 -8.29
N HIS A 71 -4.54 6.00 -8.52
CA HIS A 71 -3.26 6.43 -7.97
C HIS A 71 -2.89 7.84 -8.45
N LEU A 72 -3.03 8.13 -9.74
CA LEU A 72 -2.75 9.46 -10.28
C LEU A 72 -3.64 10.53 -9.66
N ALA A 73 -4.92 10.23 -9.41
CA ALA A 73 -5.83 11.17 -8.76
C ALA A 73 -5.42 11.45 -7.32
N VAL A 74 -5.09 10.42 -6.53
CA VAL A 74 -4.62 10.58 -5.15
C VAL A 74 -3.28 11.33 -5.08
N LEU A 75 -2.34 11.04 -5.98
CA LEU A 75 -1.06 11.77 -6.04
C LEU A 75 -1.26 13.26 -6.36
N ARG A 76 -2.22 13.58 -7.23
CA ARG A 76 -2.58 14.98 -7.51
C ARG A 76 -3.24 15.65 -6.31
N GLU A 77 -4.17 14.96 -5.64
CA GLU A 77 -4.81 15.46 -4.42
C GLU A 77 -3.77 15.74 -3.33
N ALA A 78 -2.87 14.79 -3.05
CA ALA A 78 -1.81 14.95 -2.06
C ALA A 78 -0.86 16.11 -2.38
N ARG A 79 -0.49 16.29 -3.65
CA ARG A 79 0.30 17.44 -4.11
C ARG A 79 -0.45 18.75 -3.87
N ASP A 80 -1.73 18.82 -4.20
CA ASP A 80 -2.53 20.03 -4.09
C ASP A 80 -2.81 20.41 -2.62
N GLU A 81 -2.87 19.41 -1.73
CA GLU A 81 -2.94 19.58 -0.27
C GLU A 81 -1.56 19.89 0.38
N GLY A 82 -0.47 19.74 -0.38
CA GLY A 82 0.89 19.97 0.11
C GLY A 82 1.39 18.92 1.11
N PHE A 83 0.94 17.66 0.99
CA PHE A 83 1.47 16.56 1.80
C PHE A 83 2.87 16.17 1.34
N ASP A 84 3.76 15.93 2.31
CA ASP A 84 5.13 15.49 2.07
C ASP A 84 5.19 13.98 1.88
N ARG A 85 4.43 13.21 2.68
CA ARG A 85 4.42 11.74 2.64
C ARG A 85 3.00 11.20 2.75
N ILE A 86 2.63 10.34 1.80
CA ILE A 86 1.35 9.64 1.82
C ILE A 86 1.55 8.12 1.75
N LEU A 87 0.61 7.38 2.32
CA LEU A 87 0.48 5.95 2.13
C LEU A 87 -0.78 5.69 1.28
N ILE A 88 -0.67 4.85 0.26
CA ILE A 88 -1.80 4.42 -0.58
C ILE A 88 -2.00 2.93 -0.35
N LEU A 89 -3.21 2.55 0.03
CA LEU A 89 -3.67 1.16 0.21
C LEU A 89 -4.79 0.88 -0.79
N GLU A 90 -4.71 -0.23 -1.52
CA GLU A 90 -5.84 -0.75 -2.30
C GLU A 90 -6.80 -1.55 -1.40
N ASP A 91 -8.06 -1.70 -1.80
CA ASP A 91 -9.08 -2.38 -1.00
C ASP A 91 -8.94 -3.90 -0.91
N ASP A 92 -7.99 -4.48 -1.63
CA ASP A 92 -7.56 -5.87 -1.55
C ASP A 92 -6.21 -6.04 -0.82
N CYS A 93 -5.76 -5.02 -0.09
CA CYS A 93 -4.60 -5.11 0.79
C CYS A 93 -4.94 -5.86 2.07
N ASP A 94 -4.14 -6.87 2.40
CA ASP A 94 -4.16 -7.55 3.71
C ASP A 94 -2.88 -7.22 4.48
N PHE A 95 -2.99 -6.86 5.77
CA PHE A 95 -1.82 -6.67 6.59
C PHE A 95 -1.21 -8.01 7.03
N ALA A 96 0.12 -8.04 7.08
CA ALA A 96 0.84 -9.23 7.51
C ALA A 96 0.49 -9.60 8.96
N ALA A 97 0.42 -10.90 9.25
CA ALA A 97 0.19 -11.40 10.60
C ALA A 97 1.14 -10.75 11.63
N GLY A 98 0.57 -10.27 12.74
CA GLY A 98 1.32 -9.53 13.75
C GLY A 98 1.65 -8.08 13.37
N ILE A 99 0.90 -7.48 12.43
CA ILE A 99 1.11 -6.10 11.96
C ILE A 99 1.25 -5.10 13.10
N GLY A 100 0.48 -5.24 14.18
CA GLY A 100 0.55 -4.32 15.32
C GLY A 100 1.93 -4.27 15.99
N VAL A 101 2.70 -5.36 15.94
CA VAL A 101 4.08 -5.40 16.44
C VAL A 101 5.09 -5.02 15.36
N ARG A 102 4.85 -5.45 14.12
CA ARG A 102 5.80 -5.29 13.00
C ARG A 102 5.81 -3.87 12.43
N LEU A 103 4.66 -3.23 12.30
CA LEU A 103 4.50 -1.95 11.63
C LEU A 103 5.39 -0.86 12.23
N PRO A 104 5.44 -0.65 13.56
CA PRO A 104 6.33 0.37 14.15
C PRO A 104 7.80 0.18 13.77
N ALA A 105 8.31 -1.06 13.86
CA ALA A 105 9.69 -1.35 13.52
C ALA A 105 10.01 -1.13 12.03
N VAL A 106 9.06 -1.45 11.15
CA VAL A 106 9.19 -1.17 9.70
C VAL A 106 9.22 0.34 9.46
N LEU A 107 8.33 1.11 10.10
CA LEU A 107 8.29 2.56 9.98
C LEU A 107 9.57 3.22 10.49
N ASP A 108 10.12 2.74 11.62
CA ASP A 108 11.40 3.22 12.15
C ASP A 108 12.55 2.96 11.15
N ALA A 109 12.57 1.79 10.51
CA ALA A 109 13.56 1.45 9.50
C ALA A 109 13.39 2.26 8.20
N LEU A 110 12.15 2.58 7.81
CA LEU A 110 11.85 3.43 6.67
C LEU A 110 12.25 4.89 6.94
N ASP A 111 11.95 5.42 8.13
CA ASP A 111 12.29 6.80 8.50
C ASP A 111 13.82 7.00 8.66
N ALA A 112 14.57 5.92 8.92
CA ALA A 112 16.03 5.95 8.96
C ALA A 112 16.71 6.01 7.58
N GLN A 113 15.94 5.90 6.48
CA GLN A 113 16.45 5.86 5.12
C GLN A 113 15.84 6.96 4.27
N SER A 114 16.58 7.43 3.26
CA SER A 114 16.02 8.27 2.20
C SER A 114 15.32 7.39 1.16
N TRP A 115 14.05 7.65 0.90
CA TRP A 115 13.28 6.97 -0.16
C TRP A 115 12.31 7.96 -0.80
N ASP A 116 12.06 7.77 -2.10
CA ASP A 116 11.03 8.51 -2.83
C ASP A 116 9.73 7.70 -2.94
N ILE A 117 9.85 6.38 -3.14
CA ILE A 117 8.72 5.44 -3.24
C ILE A 117 9.11 4.13 -2.55
N VAL A 118 8.17 3.58 -1.76
CA VAL A 118 8.29 2.28 -1.12
C VAL A 118 7.09 1.42 -1.51
N TYR A 119 7.34 0.18 -1.92
CA TYR A 119 6.30 -0.81 -2.20
C TYR A 119 6.17 -1.77 -1.02
N GLY A 120 5.04 -1.73 -0.32
CA GLY A 120 4.77 -2.56 0.86
C GLY A 120 4.14 -3.93 0.55
N GLY A 121 3.52 -4.07 -0.61
CA GLY A 121 2.96 -5.33 -1.11
C GLY A 121 3.87 -5.94 -2.16
N TYR A 122 4.16 -7.23 -2.03
CA TYR A 122 4.83 -8.00 -3.06
C TYR A 122 4.24 -9.42 -3.11
N ASP A 123 4.05 -9.95 -4.31
CA ASP A 123 3.95 -11.38 -4.54
C ASP A 123 5.29 -11.82 -5.11
N LEU A 124 6.11 -12.48 -4.30
CA LEU A 124 7.28 -13.22 -4.80
C LEU A 124 6.68 -14.47 -5.43
N GLY A 125 6.15 -14.32 -6.65
CA GLY A 125 5.52 -15.41 -7.39
C GLY A 125 6.37 -16.66 -7.21
N SER A 126 5.71 -17.75 -6.78
CA SER A 126 6.32 -18.98 -6.26
C SER A 126 7.79 -19.11 -6.66
N SER A 127 8.70 -19.04 -5.68
CA SER A 127 10.14 -19.25 -5.89
C SER A 127 10.33 -20.31 -6.97
N PRO A 128 11.07 -20.04 -8.07
CA PRO A 128 11.33 -21.08 -9.04
C PRO A 128 11.86 -22.27 -8.24
N VAL A 129 11.19 -23.42 -8.39
CA VAL A 129 11.65 -24.68 -7.79
C VAL A 129 13.13 -24.75 -8.10
N ARG A 130 13.97 -24.67 -7.06
CA ARG A 130 15.39 -24.95 -7.21
C ARG A 130 15.46 -26.42 -7.57
N ASP A 131 15.52 -26.70 -8.87
CA ASP A 131 16.09 -27.96 -9.36
C ASP A 131 17.46 -28.08 -8.69
N GLY A 132 17.58 -29.10 -7.85
CA GLY A 132 18.84 -29.45 -7.20
C GLY A 132 19.81 -30.01 -8.22
N SER A 133 20.37 -29.16 -9.09
CA SER A 133 21.58 -29.44 -9.85
C SER A 133 22.14 -28.13 -10.45
N GLY A 134 23.16 -27.55 -9.81
CA GLY A 134 23.89 -26.43 -10.41
C GLY A 134 24.62 -25.54 -9.41
N GLU A 135 25.94 -25.68 -9.42
CA GLU A 135 26.98 -24.99 -8.64
C GLU A 135 26.72 -23.53 -8.23
N GLU A 136 27.09 -23.21 -6.98
CA GLU A 136 27.14 -21.85 -6.45
C GLU A 136 28.18 -21.01 -7.21
N HIS A 137 27.73 -19.93 -7.86
CA HIS A 137 28.57 -18.76 -8.10
C HIS A 137 27.97 -17.59 -7.34
N GLY A 138 28.64 -17.23 -6.24
CA GLY A 138 28.37 -16.01 -5.51
C GLY A 138 28.55 -14.79 -6.42
N ALA A 139 27.50 -14.01 -6.58
CA ALA A 139 27.57 -12.67 -7.13
C ALA A 139 27.13 -11.69 -6.05
N LEU A 140 28.13 -11.04 -5.45
CA LEU A 140 28.00 -9.84 -4.64
C LEU A 140 27.26 -8.77 -5.46
N ILE A 141 26.19 -8.20 -4.90
CA ILE A 141 25.59 -6.97 -5.42
C ILE A 141 26.40 -5.81 -4.81
N PRO A 142 27.10 -4.99 -5.61
CA PRO A 142 27.86 -3.86 -5.07
C PRO A 142 26.93 -2.72 -4.64
N ALA A 143 27.45 -1.92 -3.70
CA ALA A 143 26.83 -0.78 -3.04
C ALA A 143 26.46 0.38 -3.97
#